data_AF-A0A1Y3PFA4-F1
#
_entry.id   AF-A0A1Y3PFA4-F1
#
_cell.length_a   1.000
_cell.length_b   1.000
_cell.length_c   1.000
_cell.angle_alpha   90.00
_cell.angle_beta   90.00
_cell.angle_gamma   90.00
#
_symmetry.space_group_name_H-M   'P 1'
#
loop_
_entity.id
_entity.type
_entity.pdbx_description
1 polymer ?
#
loop_
_entity_poly.entity_id
_entity_poly.type
_entity_poly.pdbx_seq_one_letter_code
_entity_poly.pdbx_strand_id
1 'polypeptide(L)'
;MSKIKTEFSFMYQATSWKTPRRVVVIRKAQMYEDDQSQLLLDTCWQYEAMVTNLDWEPIDIWRFYNQRCCMENAIKEAKYG
;
A
#
# COMPACT_ATOMS: atom_id res chain seq x y z
N MET A 1 13.76 -2.64 -10.99
CA MET A 1 13.89 -2.72 -9.51
C MET A 1 13.55 -1.35 -8.95
N SER A 2 12.28 -1.10 -8.60
CA SER A 2 11.80 0.25 -8.21
C SER A 2 12.51 0.70 -6.94
N LYS A 3 13.39 1.71 -7.08
CA LYS A 3 14.14 2.29 -5.97
C LYS A 3 13.35 3.46 -5.41
N ILE A 4 13.35 3.53 -4.08
CA ILE A 4 12.73 4.51 -3.18
C ILE A 4 11.25 4.22 -2.88
N LYS A 5 11.06 3.56 -1.73
CA LYS A 5 9.83 3.57 -0.94
C LYS A 5 10.00 4.58 0.18
N THR A 6 9.19 5.61 0.22
CA THR A 6 9.03 6.41 1.45
C THR A 6 7.85 5.84 2.19
N GLU A 7 8.04 5.54 3.47
CA GLU A 7 7.00 4.99 4.34
C GLU A 7 6.81 5.87 5.56
N PHE A 8 5.56 6.09 5.93
CA PHE A 8 5.22 6.82 7.14
C PHE A 8 3.89 6.32 7.69
N SER A 9 3.67 6.55 8.99
CA SER A 9 2.38 6.23 9.62
C SER A 9 1.96 7.32 10.60
N PHE A 10 0.66 7.52 10.72
CA PHE A 10 0.07 8.52 11.61
C PHE A 10 -1.27 8.03 12.16
N MET A 11 -1.71 8.61 13.27
CA MET A 11 -3.05 8.37 13.80
C MET A 11 -4.04 9.30 13.11
N TYR A 12 -5.11 8.71 12.58
CA TYR A 12 -6.18 9.44 11.91
C TYR A 12 -7.54 9.00 12.43
N GLN A 13 -8.45 9.96 12.57
CA GLN A 13 -9.84 9.69 12.92
C GLN A 13 -10.75 10.30 11.86
N ALA A 14 -11.33 9.47 11.01
CA ALA A 14 -12.35 9.92 10.06
C ALA A 14 -13.62 10.34 10.83
N THR A 15 -14.44 11.21 10.23
CA THR A 15 -15.65 11.76 10.86
C THR A 15 -16.64 10.68 11.32
N SER A 16 -16.69 9.54 10.64
CA SER A 16 -17.56 8.40 10.99
C SER A 16 -16.95 7.44 12.02
N TRP A 17 -15.71 7.65 12.45
CA TRP A 17 -14.99 6.73 13.33
C TRP A 17 -15.14 7.12 14.79
N LYS A 18 -15.50 6.14 15.63
CA LYS A 18 -15.57 6.32 17.09
C LYS A 18 -14.20 6.55 17.74
N THR A 19 -13.14 5.99 17.16
CA THR A 19 -11.77 6.03 17.69
C THR A 19 -10.75 6.28 16.57
N PRO A 20 -9.61 6.91 16.88
CA PRO A 20 -8.52 7.07 15.93
C PRO A 20 -7.90 5.71 15.59
N ARG A 21 -7.41 5.56 14.36
CA ARG A 21 -6.73 4.35 13.88
C ARG A 21 -5.40 4.73 13.24
N ARG A 22 -4.45 3.78 13.25
CA ARG A 22 -3.17 3.95 12.59
C ARG A 22 -3.37 3.83 11.08
N VAL A 23 -2.88 4.82 10.34
CA VAL A 23 -2.84 4.83 8.88
C VAL A 23 -1.38 4.72 8.47
N VAL A 24 -1.08 3.72 7.66
CA VAL A 24 0.23 3.48 7.05
C VAL A 24 0.15 3.93 5.60
N VAL A 25 1.12 4.74 5.15
CA VAL A 25 1.20 5.21 3.77
C VAL A 25 2.54 4.83 3.17
N ILE A 26 2.50 4.24 1.99
CA ILE A 26 3.67 3.89 1.18
C ILE A 26 3.64 4.69 -0.11
N ARG A 27 4.72 5.42 -0.39
CA ARG A 27 4.97 6.10 -1.66
C ARG A 27 5.91 5.28 -2.52
N LYS A 28 5.58 5.05 -3.79
CA LYS A 28 6.42 4.34 -4.76
C LYS A 28 6.55 5.16 -6.04
N ALA A 29 7.73 5.14 -6.65
CA ALA A 29 7.92 5.65 -8.00
C ALA A 29 7.41 4.62 -9.03
N GLN A 30 6.62 5.06 -10.00
CA GLN A 30 6.36 4.27 -11.21
C GLN A 30 7.59 4.34 -12.10
N MET A 31 8.19 3.20 -12.42
CA MET A 31 9.18 3.12 -13.49
C MET A 31 8.50 2.48 -14.70
N TYR A 32 8.44 3.22 -15.79
CA TYR A 32 8.08 2.67 -17.10
C TYR A 32 9.34 2.04 -17.70
N GLU A 33 9.24 0.80 -18.19
CA GLU A 33 10.34 0.03 -18.79
C GLU A 33 10.67 0.43 -20.24
N ASP A 34 10.19 1.60 -20.70
CA ASP A 34 10.53 2.05 -22.05
C ASP A 34 11.89 2.76 -22.03
N ASP A 35 12.75 2.38 -22.98
CA ASP A 35 14.16 2.75 -23.20
C ASP A 35 14.41 4.26 -23.45
N GLN A 36 13.43 5.08 -23.13
CA GLN A 36 13.60 6.52 -23.08
C GLN A 36 13.88 6.86 -21.64
N SER A 37 15.05 7.44 -21.41
CA SER A 37 15.44 8.22 -20.25
C SER A 37 14.35 9.25 -19.90
N GLN A 38 13.24 8.78 -19.35
CA GLN A 38 12.20 9.60 -18.79
C GLN A 38 12.79 10.04 -17.48
N LEU A 39 13.38 11.24 -17.54
CA LEU A 39 13.27 12.26 -16.51
C LEU A 39 12.29 11.76 -15.46
N LEU A 40 12.81 11.41 -14.27
CA LEU A 40 12.00 11.16 -13.08
C LEU A 40 11.13 12.40 -12.88
N LEU A 41 10.03 12.47 -13.63
CA LEU A 41 9.08 13.54 -13.55
C LEU A 41 8.53 13.35 -12.16
N ASP A 42 8.69 14.38 -11.34
CA ASP A 42 8.32 14.39 -9.92
C ASP A 42 6.80 14.19 -9.68
N THR A 43 6.08 13.81 -10.73
CA THR A 43 4.65 13.54 -10.84
C THR A 43 4.29 12.06 -10.90
N CYS A 44 5.22 11.13 -11.16
CA CYS A 44 4.92 9.69 -11.30
C CYS A 44 4.99 8.91 -9.97
N TRP A 45 4.34 9.45 -8.93
CA TRP A 45 4.29 8.83 -7.61
C TRP A 45 2.95 8.15 -7.36
N GLN A 46 3.01 6.88 -6.97
CA GLN A 46 1.86 6.15 -6.45
C GLN A 46 1.89 6.15 -4.93
N TYR A 47 0.73 6.38 -4.33
CA TYR A 47 0.53 6.34 -2.89
C TYR A 47 -0.47 5.25 -2.56
N GLU A 48 -0.11 4.40 -1.60
CA GLU A 48 -0.98 3.35 -1.08
C GLU A 48 -1.16 3.57 0.42
N ALA A 49 -2.41 3.70 0.86
CA ALA A 49 -2.76 3.92 2.25
C ALA A 49 -3.53 2.72 2.82
N MET A 50 -3.14 2.27 4.00
CA MET A 50 -3.71 1.12 4.70
C MET A 50 -4.07 1.53 6.13
N VAL A 51 -5.31 1.25 6.53
CA VAL A 51 -5.76 1.44 7.91
C VAL A 51 -5.52 0.14 8.67
N THR A 52 -4.78 0.20 9.76
CA THR A 52 -4.41 -0.97 10.55
C THR A 52 -4.53 -0.70 12.06
N ASN A 53 -4.74 -1.76 12.82
CA ASN A 53 -4.64 -1.78 14.28
C ASN A 53 -3.34 -2.46 14.76
N LEU A 54 -2.55 -3.02 13.83
CA LEU A 54 -1.29 -3.69 14.12
C LEU A 54 -0.19 -2.66 14.32
N ASP A 55 0.72 -2.95 15.24
CA ASP A 55 1.84 -2.07 15.56
C ASP A 55 3.15 -2.44 14.84
N TRP A 56 3.05 -3.13 13.71
CA TRP A 56 4.23 -3.55 12.95
C TRP A 56 4.84 -2.39 12.15
N GLU A 57 6.01 -2.65 11.58
CA GLU A 57 6.66 -1.74 10.66
C GLU A 57 5.77 -1.48 9.42
N PRO A 58 5.69 -0.22 8.94
CA PRO A 58 4.90 0.16 7.77
C PRO A 58 5.07 -0.78 6.56
N ILE A 59 6.30 -1.20 6.28
CA ILE A 59 6.61 -2.08 5.16
C ILE A 59 6.02 -3.48 5.30
N ASP A 60 5.95 -4.00 6.53
CA ASP A 60 5.44 -5.34 6.81
C ASP A 60 3.91 -5.37 6.76
N ILE A 61 3.25 -4.29 7.23
CA ILE A 61 1.83 -4.07 6.98
C ILE A 61 1.54 -4.05 5.49
N TRP A 62 2.33 -3.32 4.72
CA TRP A 62 2.18 -3.24 3.27
C TRP A 62 2.34 -4.60 2.58
N ARG A 63 3.36 -5.39 2.97
CA ARG A 63 3.57 -6.75 2.46
C ARG A 63 2.40 -7.65 2.80
N PHE A 64 1.93 -7.60 4.04
CA PHE A 64 0.81 -8.39 4.53
C PHE A 64 -0.49 -8.09 3.78
N TYR A 65 -0.81 -6.82 3.56
CA TYR A 65 -2.01 -6.43 2.82
C TYR A 65 -1.94 -6.79 1.34
N ASN A 66 -0.78 -6.70 0.67
CA ASN A 66 -0.66 -7.13 -0.72
C ASN A 66 -0.80 -8.64 -0.91
N GLN A 67 -0.44 -9.44 0.09
CA GLN A 67 -0.67 -10.89 0.06
C GLN A 67 -2.13 -11.27 0.32
N ARG A 68 -2.95 -10.34 0.85
CA ARG A 68 -4.36 -10.62 1.19
C ARG A 68 -5.24 -10.88 -0.03
N CYS A 69 -4.86 -10.37 -1.21
CA CYS A 69 -5.52 -10.67 -2.48
C CYS A 69 -5.51 -12.18 -2.80
N CYS A 70 -4.53 -12.95 -2.31
CA CYS A 70 -4.51 -14.40 -2.48
C CYS A 70 -5.67 -15.09 -1.74
N MET A 71 -6.07 -14.56 -0.58
CA MET A 71 -7.19 -15.12 0.20
C MET A 71 -8.54 -14.85 -0.46
N GLU A 72 -8.71 -13.73 -1.18
CA GLU A 72 -9.93 -13.50 -1.97
C GLU A 72 -10.08 -14.53 -3.09
N ASN A 73 -8.97 -14.91 -3.74
CA ASN A 73 -8.99 -15.98 -4.74
C ASN A 73 -9.35 -17.33 -4.11
N ALA A 74 -8.78 -17.67 -2.95
CA ALA A 74 -9.15 -18.88 -2.21
C ALA A 74 -10.65 -18.90 -1.81
N ILE A 75 -11.21 -17.76 -1.40
CA ILE A 75 -12.65 -17.65 -1.09
C ILE A 75 -13.51 -17.79 -2.37
N LYS A 76 -13.06 -17.24 -3.50
CA LYS A 76 -13.74 -17.41 -4.79
C LYS A 76 -13.71 -18.86 -5.26
N GLU A 77 -12.55 -19.52 -5.20
CA GLU A 77 -12.42 -20.95 -5.49
C GLU A 77 -13.29 -21.80 -4.55
N ALA A 78 -13.33 -21.51 -3.25
CA ALA A 78 -14.20 -22.24 -2.33
C ALA A 78 -15.72 -22.03 -2.59
N LYS A 79 -16.11 -20.93 -3.23
CA LYS A 79 -17.52 -20.61 -3.54
C LYS A 79 -17.97 -21.08 -4.93
N TYR A 80 -17.06 -21.11 -5.89
CA TYR A 80 -17.37 -21.29 -7.32
C TYR A 80 -16.51 -22.36 -8.01
N GLY A 81 -15.56 -22.96 -7.30
CA GLY A 81 -14.72 -24.06 -7.76
C GLY A 81 -15.35 -25.42 -7.55
#